data_AF-A0A7W7VBH9-F1
#
_entry.id   AF-A0A7W7VBH9-F1
#
_cell.length_a   1.000
_cell.length_b   1.000
_cell.length_c   1.000
_cell.angle_alpha   90.00
_cell.angle_beta   90.00
_cell.angle_gamma   90.00
#
_symmetry.space_group_name_H-M   'P 1'
#
loop_
_entity.id
_entity.type
_entity.pdbx_description
1 polymer ?
#
loop_
_entity_poly.entity_id
_entity_poly.type
_entity_poly.pdbx_seq_one_letter_code
_entity_poly.pdbx_strand_id
1 'polypeptide(L)'
;MESQGTVVDLLDIEDEATANAIARALGDELRRGREARGWSRAWFVKRLPSRIGDRTLLAYEHGMRQLTVLRLVELAEGLEVPASVILGQALQRARLTLHNLVLRVDLRQLLQGDNNNYRVLFPWARNRLNSSTNGVIEVTPTGVQELAAFIGRTPAELATHLSQFTPDVPVEEVMSLPI
;
A
#
# COMPACT_ATOMS: atom_id res chain seq x y z
N MET A 1 -7.98 12.81 47.79
CA MET A 1 -8.67 13.50 46.67
C MET A 1 -7.71 13.41 45.49
N GLU A 2 -7.68 12.24 44.86
CA GLU A 2 -6.72 11.89 43.81
C GLU A 2 -7.27 12.32 42.45
N SER A 3 -6.43 13.03 41.70
CA SER A 3 -6.67 13.39 40.32
C SER A 3 -6.38 12.17 39.43
N GLN A 4 -7.42 11.48 38.98
CA GLN A 4 -7.35 10.46 37.92
C GLN A 4 -8.29 10.89 36.81
N GLY A 5 -7.77 11.48 35.73
CA GLY A 5 -8.62 11.93 34.62
C GLY A 5 -7.89 12.50 33.41
N THR A 6 -6.68 12.02 33.07
CA THR A 6 -5.93 12.63 31.94
C THR A 6 -5.12 11.64 31.08
N VAL A 7 -4.98 10.37 31.48
CA VAL A 7 -4.11 9.41 30.74
C VAL A 7 -4.87 8.57 29.71
N VAL A 8 -6.21 8.52 29.77
CA VAL A 8 -7.03 7.69 28.87
C VAL A 8 -7.22 8.32 27.47
N ASP A 9 -7.07 9.64 27.32
CA ASP A 9 -7.39 10.35 26.07
C ASP A 9 -6.30 10.25 24.99
N LEU A 10 -5.01 10.23 25.34
CA LEU A 10 -3.92 10.37 24.35
C LEU A 10 -3.61 9.08 23.57
N LEU A 11 -3.76 7.91 24.19
CA LEU A 11 -3.50 6.62 23.53
C LEU A 11 -4.66 6.21 22.61
N ASP A 12 -5.91 6.46 23.03
CA ASP A 12 -7.10 6.15 22.23
C ASP A 12 -7.18 7.04 20.97
N ILE A 13 -6.73 8.30 21.05
CA ILE A 13 -6.66 9.22 19.91
C ILE A 13 -5.61 8.74 18.87
N GLU A 14 -4.47 8.22 19.31
CA GLU A 14 -3.45 7.68 18.40
C GLU A 14 -3.93 6.41 17.69
N ASP A 15 -4.66 5.54 18.39
CA ASP A 15 -5.23 4.32 17.83
C ASP A 15 -6.39 4.61 16.86
N GLU A 16 -7.27 5.56 17.17
CA GLU A 16 -8.36 5.96 16.27
C GLU A 16 -7.83 6.68 15.02
N ALA A 17 -6.85 7.59 15.18
CA ALA A 17 -6.21 8.25 14.05
C ALA A 17 -5.51 7.24 13.13
N THR A 18 -4.81 6.25 13.71
CA THR A 18 -4.16 5.18 12.95
C THR A 18 -5.19 4.29 12.24
N ALA A 19 -6.27 3.90 12.93
CA ALA A 19 -7.35 3.12 12.34
C ALA A 19 -8.02 3.86 11.17
N ASN A 20 -8.24 5.17 11.31
CA ASN A 20 -8.79 6.02 10.26
C ASN A 20 -7.82 6.17 9.07
N ALA A 21 -6.52 6.30 9.33
CA ALA A 21 -5.50 6.34 8.29
C ALA A 21 -5.46 5.01 7.49
N ILE A 22 -5.57 3.87 8.16
CA ILE A 22 -5.63 2.55 7.52
C ILE A 22 -6.92 2.41 6.70
N ALA A 23 -8.07 2.76 7.26
CA ALA A 23 -9.35 2.70 6.56
C ALA A 23 -9.35 3.57 5.30
N ARG A 24 -8.76 4.77 5.39
CA ARG A 24 -8.62 5.66 4.25
C ARG A 24 -7.69 5.09 3.20
N ALA A 25 -6.52 4.60 3.59
CA ALA A 25 -5.54 4.04 2.66
C ALA A 25 -6.08 2.81 1.93
N LEU A 26 -6.77 1.90 2.64
CA LEU A 26 -7.46 0.76 2.03
C LEU A 26 -8.54 1.21 1.04
N GLY A 27 -9.35 2.19 1.42
CA GLY A 27 -10.38 2.76 0.55
C GLY A 27 -9.79 3.35 -0.74
N ASP A 28 -8.70 4.11 -0.61
CA ASP A 28 -8.03 4.72 -1.75
C ASP A 28 -7.38 3.65 -2.67
N GLU A 29 -6.84 2.55 -2.14
CA GLU A 29 -6.34 1.43 -2.95
C GLU A 29 -7.44 0.70 -3.72
N LEU A 30 -8.57 0.43 -3.05
CA LEU A 30 -9.74 -0.16 -3.72
C LEU A 30 -10.25 0.74 -4.85
N ARG A 31 -10.31 2.05 -4.59
CA ARG A 31 -10.68 3.06 -5.57
C ARG A 31 -9.71 3.09 -6.74
N ARG A 32 -8.39 3.12 -6.49
CA ARG A 32 -7.35 3.07 -7.52
C ARG A 32 -7.47 1.83 -8.38
N GLY A 33 -7.62 0.65 -7.76
CA GLY A 33 -7.79 -0.62 -8.48
C GLY A 33 -9.04 -0.64 -9.36
N ARG A 34 -10.16 -0.08 -8.90
CA ARG A 34 -11.40 0.06 -9.67
C ARG A 34 -11.24 1.05 -10.83
N GLU A 35 -10.68 2.22 -10.57
CA GLU A 35 -10.52 3.30 -11.57
C GLU A 35 -9.50 2.93 -12.65
N ALA A 36 -8.42 2.22 -12.30
CA ALA A 36 -7.44 1.70 -13.26
C ALA A 36 -8.07 0.73 -14.28
N ARG A 37 -9.15 0.05 -13.91
CA ARG A 37 -9.93 -0.84 -14.80
C ARG A 37 -11.07 -0.12 -15.54
N GLY A 38 -11.23 1.19 -15.33
CA GLY A 38 -12.32 1.98 -15.92
C GLY A 38 -13.70 1.63 -15.38
N TRP A 39 -13.79 0.95 -14.23
CA TRP A 39 -15.06 0.48 -13.69
C TRP A 39 -15.77 1.58 -12.89
N SER A 40 -17.06 1.77 -13.14
CA SER A 40 -17.91 2.55 -12.24
C SER A 40 -18.21 1.77 -10.96
N ARG A 41 -18.60 2.46 -9.87
CA ARG A 41 -19.07 1.79 -8.65
C ARG A 41 -20.25 0.86 -8.94
N ALA A 42 -21.23 1.34 -9.69
CA ALA A 42 -22.40 0.58 -10.12
C ALA A 42 -22.05 -0.70 -10.89
N TRP A 43 -21.00 -0.66 -11.71
CA TRP A 43 -20.52 -1.84 -12.41
C TRP A 43 -19.82 -2.79 -11.44
N PHE A 44 -18.91 -2.26 -10.62
CA PHE A 44 -18.10 -3.06 -9.72
C PHE A 44 -18.95 -3.81 -8.67
N VAL A 45 -19.92 -3.14 -8.03
CA VAL A 45 -20.75 -3.82 -7.02
C VAL A 45 -21.62 -4.94 -7.59
N LYS A 46 -21.97 -4.90 -8.88
CA LYS A 46 -22.72 -6.00 -9.55
C LYS A 46 -21.88 -7.25 -9.72
N ARG A 47 -20.55 -7.12 -9.70
CA ARG A 47 -19.60 -8.25 -9.75
C ARG A 47 -19.43 -8.92 -8.38
N LEU A 48 -19.78 -8.23 -7.29
CA LEU A 48 -19.56 -8.73 -5.93
C LEU A 48 -20.67 -9.70 -5.49
N PRO A 49 -20.34 -10.84 -4.89
CA PRO A 49 -21.32 -11.81 -4.38
C PRO A 49 -22.32 -11.23 -3.38
N SER A 50 -21.87 -10.34 -2.49
CA SER A 50 -22.70 -9.74 -1.44
C SER A 50 -23.68 -8.67 -1.92
N ARG A 51 -23.52 -8.18 -3.16
CA ARG A 51 -24.35 -7.12 -3.75
C ARG A 51 -24.49 -5.87 -2.87
N ILE A 52 -23.40 -5.43 -2.24
CA ILE A 52 -23.40 -4.13 -1.54
C ILE A 52 -23.83 -3.00 -2.47
N GLY A 53 -24.47 -1.96 -1.94
CA GLY A 53 -24.86 -0.81 -2.76
C GLY A 53 -23.69 0.12 -3.09
N ASP A 54 -23.82 0.90 -4.17
CA ASP A 54 -22.84 1.91 -4.59
C ASP A 54 -22.44 2.88 -3.47
N ARG A 55 -23.40 3.29 -2.63
CA ARG A 55 -23.14 4.16 -1.48
C ARG A 55 -22.27 3.48 -0.42
N THR A 56 -22.45 2.17 -0.23
CA THR A 56 -21.63 1.39 0.70
C THR A 56 -20.21 1.27 0.18
N LEU A 57 -20.03 0.98 -1.11
CA LEU A 57 -18.72 0.98 -1.74
C LEU A 57 -18.06 2.37 -1.68
N LEU A 58 -18.80 3.45 -1.93
CA LEU A 58 -18.32 4.82 -1.78
C LEU A 58 -17.81 5.09 -0.36
N ALA A 59 -18.55 4.64 0.66
CA ALA A 59 -18.13 4.80 2.05
C ALA A 59 -16.81 4.09 2.36
N TYR A 60 -16.64 2.87 1.85
CA TYR A 60 -15.37 2.14 1.95
C TYR A 60 -14.24 2.84 1.21
N GLU A 61 -14.46 3.24 -0.04
CA GLU A 61 -13.43 3.90 -0.87
C GLU A 61 -12.97 5.25 -0.33
N HIS A 62 -13.78 5.91 0.49
CA HIS A 62 -13.40 7.16 1.16
C HIS A 62 -12.86 6.97 2.58
N GLY A 63 -12.79 5.74 3.09
CA GLY A 63 -12.40 5.45 4.47
C GLY A 63 -13.43 5.87 5.51
N MET A 64 -14.66 6.23 5.11
CA MET A 64 -15.74 6.60 6.03
C MET A 64 -16.35 5.39 6.76
N ARG A 65 -15.95 4.17 6.37
CA ARG A 65 -16.37 2.93 7.00
C ARG A 65 -15.20 1.96 7.06
N GLN A 66 -14.99 1.38 8.24
CA GLN A 66 -14.00 0.32 8.40
C GLN A 66 -14.38 -0.94 7.63
N LEU A 67 -13.39 -1.58 7.02
CA LEU A 67 -13.52 -2.85 6.33
C LEU A 67 -13.26 -4.00 7.31
N THR A 68 -14.13 -5.00 7.31
CA THR A 68 -13.77 -6.30 7.90
C THR A 68 -12.82 -7.02 6.96
N VAL A 69 -12.03 -7.98 7.47
CA VAL A 69 -11.14 -8.81 6.64
C VAL A 69 -11.90 -9.53 5.53
N LEU A 70 -13.08 -10.11 5.84
CA LEU A 70 -13.93 -10.75 4.82
C LEU A 70 -14.36 -9.78 3.72
N ARG A 71 -14.67 -8.52 4.09
CA ARG A 71 -15.06 -7.51 3.11
C ARG A 71 -13.88 -7.09 2.23
N LEU A 72 -12.69 -6.97 2.81
CA LEU A 72 -11.48 -6.69 2.07
C LEU A 72 -11.19 -7.81 1.07
N VAL A 73 -11.29 -9.08 1.48
CA VAL A 73 -11.08 -10.24 0.61
C VAL A 73 -12.05 -10.23 -0.57
N GLU A 74 -13.35 -10.07 -0.32
CA GLU A 74 -14.36 -10.04 -1.38
C GLU A 74 -14.12 -8.89 -2.38
N LEU A 75 -13.81 -7.69 -1.89
CA LEU A 75 -13.53 -6.54 -2.75
C LEU A 75 -12.25 -6.73 -3.56
N ALA A 76 -11.21 -7.32 -2.95
CA ALA A 76 -9.95 -7.60 -3.62
C ALA A 76 -10.13 -8.67 -4.73
N GLU A 77 -10.85 -9.75 -4.44
CA GLU A 77 -11.22 -10.77 -5.43
C GLU A 77 -12.04 -10.18 -6.58
N GLY A 78 -12.99 -9.30 -6.26
CA GLY A 78 -13.75 -8.58 -7.29
C GLY A 78 -12.85 -7.75 -8.21
N LEU A 79 -11.74 -7.20 -7.69
CA LEU A 79 -10.72 -6.47 -8.43
C LEU A 79 -9.67 -7.38 -9.08
N GLU A 80 -9.76 -8.70 -8.90
CA GLU A 80 -8.77 -9.68 -9.39
C GLU A 80 -7.36 -9.42 -8.85
N VAL A 81 -7.29 -8.97 -7.59
CA VAL A 81 -6.03 -8.68 -6.88
C VAL A 81 -6.07 -9.38 -5.52
N PRO A 82 -4.98 -10.03 -5.06
CA PRO A 82 -4.94 -10.59 -3.72
C PRO A 82 -5.14 -9.51 -2.65
N ALA A 83 -5.95 -9.82 -1.61
CA ALA A 83 -6.20 -8.89 -0.50
C ALA A 83 -4.92 -8.45 0.22
N SER A 84 -3.91 -9.32 0.29
CA SER A 84 -2.59 -9.03 0.84
C SER A 84 -1.87 -7.91 0.08
N VAL A 85 -2.02 -7.86 -1.24
CA VAL A 85 -1.42 -6.81 -2.08
C VAL A 85 -2.08 -5.46 -1.81
N ILE A 86 -3.41 -5.43 -1.74
CA ILE A 86 -4.16 -4.20 -1.41
C ILE A 86 -3.78 -3.70 -0.03
N LEU A 87 -3.73 -4.60 0.96
CA LEU A 87 -3.33 -4.24 2.32
C LEU A 87 -1.88 -3.74 2.38
N GLY A 88 -0.94 -4.43 1.73
CA GLY A 88 0.46 -4.02 1.70
C GLY A 88 0.66 -2.64 1.10
N GLN A 89 0.01 -2.35 -0.04
CA GLN A 89 0.06 -1.03 -0.68
C GLN A 89 -0.61 0.06 0.16
N ALA A 90 -1.76 -0.25 0.78
CA ALA A 90 -2.43 0.68 1.68
C ALA A 90 -1.52 1.05 2.86
N LEU A 91 -0.91 0.06 3.53
CA LEU A 91 0.02 0.31 4.64
C LEU A 91 1.26 1.09 4.19
N GLN A 92 1.80 0.75 3.01
CA GLN A 92 2.93 1.47 2.43
C GLN A 92 2.60 2.94 2.13
N ARG A 93 1.44 3.25 1.56
CA ARG A 93 1.02 4.64 1.29
C ARG A 93 0.63 5.40 2.55
N ALA A 94 0.06 4.70 3.54
CA ALA A 94 -0.15 5.26 4.87
C ALA A 94 1.17 5.49 5.64
N ARG A 95 2.30 5.00 5.11
CA ARG A 95 3.63 5.09 5.72
C ARG A 95 3.70 4.43 7.09
N LEU A 96 2.90 3.38 7.30
CA LEU A 96 2.84 2.63 8.54
C LEU A 96 3.83 1.47 8.50
N THR A 97 4.68 1.37 9.52
CA THR A 97 5.60 0.23 9.73
C THR A 97 6.46 -0.13 8.51
N LEU A 98 6.85 0.87 7.71
CA LEU A 98 7.46 0.69 6.37
C LEU A 98 8.66 -0.26 6.36
N HIS A 99 9.52 -0.19 7.38
CA HIS A 99 10.75 -1.01 7.44
C HIS A 99 10.48 -2.50 7.73
N ASN A 100 9.24 -2.86 8.10
CA ASN A 100 8.79 -4.25 8.29
C ASN A 100 7.90 -4.76 7.15
N LEU A 101 7.58 -3.90 6.17
CA LEU A 101 6.78 -4.27 5.00
C LEU A 101 7.67 -4.74 3.86
N VAL A 102 7.12 -5.63 3.03
CA VAL A 102 7.61 -5.83 1.67
C VAL A 102 7.15 -4.63 0.85
N LEU A 103 8.09 -3.78 0.44
CA LEU A 103 7.79 -2.56 -0.28
C LEU A 103 7.69 -2.83 -1.78
N ARG A 104 6.61 -2.38 -2.42
CA ARG A 104 6.51 -2.37 -3.89
C ARG A 104 7.04 -1.04 -4.41
N VAL A 105 8.03 -1.08 -5.28
CA VAL A 105 8.74 0.10 -5.77
C VAL A 105 8.72 0.13 -7.29
N ASP A 106 8.18 1.21 -7.87
CA ASP A 106 8.30 1.52 -9.29
C ASP A 106 9.70 2.11 -9.56
N LEU A 107 10.54 1.30 -10.19
CA LEU A 107 11.92 1.67 -10.49
C LEU A 107 12.03 2.76 -11.56
N ARG A 108 11.01 2.92 -12.43
CA ARG A 108 11.01 3.99 -13.42
C ARG A 108 10.79 5.33 -12.74
N GLN A 109 9.85 5.39 -11.80
CA GLN A 109 9.62 6.59 -10.98
C GLN A 109 10.83 6.91 -10.11
N LEU A 110 11.44 5.90 -9.48
CA LEU A 110 12.65 6.08 -8.67
C LEU A 110 13.79 6.70 -9.50
N LEU A 111 14.01 6.22 -10.73
CA LEU A 111 15.07 6.70 -11.61
C LEU A 111 14.79 8.09 -12.23
N GLN A 112 13.54 8.54 -12.21
CA GLN A 112 13.15 9.90 -12.61
C GLN A 112 13.29 10.91 -11.47
N GLY A 113 13.40 10.46 -10.22
CA GLY A 113 13.52 11.33 -9.05
C GLY A 113 14.85 12.10 -9.02
N ASP A 114 14.82 13.36 -8.57
CA ASP A 114 16.01 14.23 -8.54
C ASP A 114 16.68 14.32 -7.16
N ASN A 115 16.48 13.32 -6.30
CA ASN A 115 17.05 13.35 -4.95
C ASN A 115 18.51 12.92 -4.96
N ASN A 116 19.42 13.91 -4.93
CA ASN A 116 20.86 13.69 -4.97
C ASN A 116 21.36 12.72 -3.88
N ASN A 117 20.71 12.68 -2.71
CA ASN A 117 21.10 11.84 -1.58
C ASN A 117 20.92 10.32 -1.81
N TYR A 118 20.14 9.93 -2.83
CA TYR A 118 19.85 8.52 -3.13
C TYR A 118 20.32 8.10 -4.53
N ARG A 119 21.05 8.96 -5.24
CA ARG A 119 21.60 8.65 -6.58
C ARG A 119 22.50 7.42 -6.60
N VAL A 120 23.14 7.09 -5.48
CA VAL A 120 23.93 5.86 -5.32
C VAL A 120 23.10 4.59 -5.56
N LEU A 121 21.77 4.64 -5.42
CA LEU A 121 20.87 3.52 -5.72
C LEU A 121 20.57 3.36 -7.22
N PHE A 122 20.89 4.34 -8.07
CA PHE A 122 20.48 4.31 -9.49
C PHE A 122 21.11 3.16 -10.28
N PRO A 123 22.41 2.81 -10.11
CA PRO A 123 22.97 1.62 -10.75
C PRO A 123 22.25 0.34 -10.34
N TRP A 124 21.95 0.19 -9.05
CA TRP A 124 21.17 -0.94 -8.52
C TRP A 124 19.75 -0.98 -9.12
N ALA A 125 19.06 0.15 -9.13
CA ALA A 125 17.71 0.27 -9.67
C ALA A 125 17.67 -0.03 -11.18
N ARG A 126 18.65 0.44 -11.96
CA ARG A 126 18.77 0.11 -13.39
C ARG A 126 19.02 -1.38 -13.61
N ASN A 127 19.89 -1.99 -12.81
CA ASN A 127 20.16 -3.42 -12.90
C ASN A 127 18.90 -4.26 -12.61
N ARG A 128 18.15 -3.89 -11.56
CA ARG A 128 16.86 -4.51 -11.23
C ARG A 128 15.81 -4.27 -12.31
N LEU A 129 15.74 -3.04 -12.86
CA LEU A 129 14.80 -2.69 -13.93
C LEU A 129 14.96 -3.60 -15.15
N ASN A 130 16.21 -3.87 -15.56
CA ASN A 130 16.52 -4.77 -16.67
C ASN A 130 16.04 -6.21 -16.47
N SER A 131 15.82 -6.63 -15.22
CA SER A 131 15.36 -7.98 -14.87
C SER A 131 13.88 -8.04 -14.50
N SER A 132 13.17 -6.90 -14.56
CA SER A 132 11.75 -6.78 -14.18
C SER A 132 10.87 -6.60 -15.41
N THR A 133 9.79 -7.37 -15.51
CA THR A 133 8.86 -7.32 -16.65
C THR A 133 8.08 -6.01 -16.70
N ASN A 134 7.62 -5.53 -15.54
CA ASN A 134 6.72 -4.37 -15.43
C ASN A 134 7.40 -3.14 -14.80
N GLY A 135 8.70 -3.20 -14.46
CA GLY A 135 9.43 -2.12 -13.80
C GLY A 135 9.06 -1.88 -12.33
N VAL A 136 8.22 -2.73 -11.74
CA VAL A 136 7.89 -2.73 -10.33
C VAL A 136 8.57 -3.92 -9.68
N ILE A 137 9.24 -3.69 -8.55
CA ILE A 137 9.88 -4.76 -7.77
C ILE A 137 9.38 -4.77 -6.35
N GLU A 138 9.57 -5.90 -5.69
CA GLU A 138 9.42 -6.03 -4.24
C GLU A 138 10.79 -5.87 -3.56
N VAL A 139 10.82 -5.10 -2.49
CA VAL A 139 11.98 -4.93 -1.62
C VAL A 139 11.59 -5.43 -0.24
N THR A 140 12.13 -6.58 0.15
CA THR A 140 11.86 -7.18 1.46
C THR A 140 12.47 -6.35 2.60
N PRO A 141 12.00 -6.50 3.85
CA PRO A 141 12.62 -5.85 5.00
C PRO A 141 14.13 -6.07 5.08
N THR A 142 14.61 -7.29 4.83
CA THR A 142 16.04 -7.61 4.75
C THR A 142 16.73 -6.86 3.63
N GLY A 143 16.13 -6.80 2.43
CA GLY A 143 16.68 -6.02 1.31
C GLY A 143 16.77 -4.52 1.62
N VAL A 144 15.79 -3.96 2.34
CA VAL A 144 15.85 -2.58 2.83
C VAL A 144 17.02 -2.41 3.81
N GLN A 145 17.21 -3.33 4.75
CA GLN A 145 18.31 -3.25 5.72
C GLN A 145 19.69 -3.29 5.03
N GLU A 146 19.88 -4.22 4.10
CA GLU A 146 21.13 -4.37 3.34
C GLU A 146 21.44 -3.12 2.50
N LEU A 147 20.44 -2.62 1.76
CA LEU A 147 20.59 -1.42 0.94
C LEU A 147 20.86 -0.19 1.80
N ALA A 148 20.17 -0.05 2.93
CA ALA A 148 20.36 1.08 3.84
C ALA A 148 21.78 1.10 4.41
N ALA A 149 22.28 -0.06 4.86
CA ALA A 149 23.65 -0.21 5.31
C ALA A 149 24.67 0.15 4.22
N PHE A 150 24.44 -0.29 2.98
CA PHE A 150 25.31 0.01 1.85
C PHE A 150 25.42 1.52 1.54
N ILE A 151 24.33 2.28 1.69
CA ILE A 151 24.30 3.72 1.41
C ILE A 151 24.53 4.60 2.65
N GLY A 152 24.83 4.00 3.81
CA GLY A 152 25.04 4.72 5.07
C GLY A 152 23.77 5.40 5.63
N ARG A 153 22.60 4.77 5.45
CA ARG A 153 21.31 5.23 5.98
C ARG A 153 20.71 4.21 6.93
N THR A 154 19.72 4.64 7.71
CA THR A 154 18.91 3.72 8.51
C THR A 154 17.86 3.01 7.64
N PRO A 155 17.42 1.79 8.00
CA PRO A 155 16.35 1.10 7.29
C PRO A 155 15.06 1.92 7.23
N ALA A 156 14.74 2.68 8.28
CA ALA A 156 13.55 3.53 8.35
C ALA A 156 13.61 4.70 7.35
N GLU A 157 14.77 5.36 7.19
CA GLU A 157 14.97 6.42 6.20
C GLU A 157 14.85 5.88 4.77
N LEU A 158 15.50 4.76 4.49
CA LEU A 158 15.43 4.16 3.15
C LEU A 158 14.01 3.68 2.84
N ALA A 159 13.33 3.01 3.77
CA ALA A 159 11.95 2.57 3.59
C ALA A 159 11.01 3.76 3.30
N THR A 160 11.20 4.87 4.03
CA THR A 160 10.46 6.13 3.81
C THR A 160 10.73 6.72 2.44
N HIS A 161 11.97 6.65 1.95
CA HIS A 161 12.28 7.12 0.61
C HIS A 161 11.66 6.23 -0.46
N LEU A 162 11.80 4.91 -0.33
CA LEU A 162 11.26 3.93 -1.29
C LEU A 162 9.73 3.97 -1.36
N SER A 163 9.04 4.25 -0.25
CA SER A 163 7.57 4.35 -0.24
C SER A 163 7.01 5.48 -1.11
N GLN A 164 7.85 6.47 -1.47
CA GLN A 164 7.45 7.56 -2.39
C GLN A 164 7.20 7.05 -3.82
N PHE A 165 7.75 5.89 -4.17
CA PHE A 165 7.65 5.29 -5.49
C PHE A 165 6.73 4.07 -5.49
N THR A 166 5.69 4.08 -4.65
CA THR A 166 4.66 3.04 -4.64
C THR A 166 3.90 3.07 -5.98
N PRO A 167 3.75 1.95 -6.70
CA PRO A 167 3.05 1.94 -8.00
C PRO A 167 1.57 2.34 -7.85
N ASP A 168 1.05 3.07 -8.84
CA ASP A 168 -0.33 3.59 -8.84
C ASP A 168 -1.42 2.55 -9.04
N VAL A 169 -1.06 1.42 -9.63
CA VAL A 169 -1.96 0.29 -9.80
C VAL A 169 -1.45 -0.87 -8.95
N PRO A 170 -2.33 -1.56 -8.20
CA PRO A 170 -2.04 -2.90 -7.72
C PRO A 170 -1.75 -3.77 -8.92
N VAL A 171 -0.47 -3.94 -9.25
CA VAL A 171 -0.09 -4.69 -10.45
C VAL A 171 -0.55 -6.12 -10.25
N GLU A 172 -1.30 -6.63 -11.23
CA GLU A 172 -1.60 -8.05 -11.38
C GLU A 172 -0.29 -8.81 -11.25
N GLU A 173 -0.09 -9.46 -10.12
CA GLU A 173 0.70 -10.67 -10.16
C GLU A 173 -0.14 -11.63 -10.97
N VAL A 174 0.22 -11.76 -12.25
CA VAL A 174 -0.25 -12.84 -13.10
C VAL A 174 -0.04 -14.10 -12.28
N MET A 175 -1.14 -14.62 -11.74
CA MET A 175 -1.18 -15.91 -11.09
C MET A 175 -0.71 -16.92 -12.12
N SER A 176 0.58 -17.20 -12.08
CA SER A 176 1.19 -18.33 -12.75
C SER A 176 0.80 -19.53 -11.90
N LEU A 177 -0.48 -19.93 -11.97
CA LEU A 177 -0.87 -21.24 -11.49
C LEU A 177 -0.15 -22.25 -12.38
N PRO A 178 0.62 -23.20 -11.82
CA PRO A 178 1.12 -24.31 -12.62
C PRO A 178 -0.09 -25.09 -13.15
N ILE A 179 -0.06 -25.35 -14.46
CA ILE A 179 -0.98 -26.27 -15.15
C ILE A 179 -0.78 -27.68 -14.60
#